data_AF-A0A960RHE0-F1
#
_entry.id   AF-A0A960RHE0-F1
#
_cell.length_a   1.000
_cell.length_b   1.000
_cell.length_c   1.000
_cell.angle_alpha   90.00
_cell.angle_beta   90.00
_cell.angle_gamma   90.00
#
_symmetry.space_group_name_H-M   'P 1'
#
loop_
_entity.id
_entity.type
_entity.pdbx_description
1 polymer ?
#
loop_
_entity_poly.entity_id
_entity_poly.type
_entity_poly.pdbx_seq_one_letter_code
_entity_poly.pdbx_strand_id
1 'polypeptide(L)'
;NVLNNNGGGIFHFLPVSETPEHFEEIFGAPHGLNFKSIATWLEIPYAVVETLPDWVRAYKKSLDRGGPSLIEIVTDRRENLNVHRALEQKIINALDDMAPYQDTSNIL
;
A
#
# COMPACT_ATOMS: atom_id res chain seq x y z
N ASN A 1 11.25 6.06 6.72
CA ASN A 1 10.47 4.87 6.32
C ASN A 1 10.20 4.95 4.84
N VAL A 2 10.27 3.84 4.11
CA VAL A 2 9.94 3.75 2.68
C VAL A 2 8.90 2.63 2.53
N LEU A 3 7.74 2.95 1.97
CA LEU A 3 6.75 1.94 1.57
C LEU A 3 7.14 1.48 0.16
N ASN A 4 7.64 0.25 0.05
CA ASN A 4 8.07 -0.33 -1.21
C ASN A 4 7.03 -1.31 -1.72
N ASN A 5 6.31 -0.91 -2.78
CA ASN A 5 5.42 -1.75 -3.57
C ASN A 5 5.96 -1.99 -4.99
N ASN A 6 7.27 -1.73 -5.19
CA ASN A 6 7.99 -1.87 -6.44
C ASN A 6 7.35 -1.13 -7.62
N GLY A 7 7.06 0.17 -7.46
CA GLY A 7 6.63 1.06 -8.53
C GLY A 7 5.33 1.83 -8.28
N GLY A 8 4.53 2.04 -9.32
CA GLY A 8 3.30 2.84 -9.29
C GLY A 8 2.09 2.10 -8.74
N GLY A 9 2.11 1.67 -7.47
CA GLY A 9 1.02 0.88 -6.88
C GLY A 9 -0.39 1.49 -7.00
N ILE A 10 -0.50 2.83 -7.08
CA ILE A 10 -1.78 3.54 -7.23
C ILE A 10 -2.51 3.21 -8.54
N PHE A 11 -1.79 2.88 -9.61
CA PHE A 11 -2.43 2.63 -10.91
C PHE A 11 -3.22 1.32 -10.95
N HIS A 12 -3.01 0.43 -9.97
CA HIS A 12 -3.81 -0.78 -9.79
C HIS A 12 -5.25 -0.49 -9.34
N PHE A 13 -5.54 0.74 -8.90
CA PHE A 13 -6.90 1.17 -8.57
C PHE A 13 -7.66 1.76 -9.76
N LEU A 14 -6.98 2.04 -10.86
CA LEU A 14 -7.58 2.66 -12.04
C LEU A 14 -8.05 1.59 -13.04
N PRO A 15 -9.08 1.86 -13.86
CA PRO A 15 -9.54 0.93 -14.90
C PRO A 15 -8.45 0.49 -15.88
N VAL A 16 -7.41 1.32 -16.08
CA VAL A 16 -6.26 0.98 -16.95
C VAL A 16 -5.49 -0.26 -16.48
N SER A 17 -5.63 -0.66 -15.20
CA SER A 17 -5.07 -1.92 -14.69
C SER A 17 -5.69 -3.18 -15.31
N GLU A 18 -6.87 -3.07 -15.91
CA GLU A 18 -7.56 -4.16 -16.61
C GLU A 18 -7.09 -4.32 -18.07
N THR A 19 -6.26 -3.39 -18.56
CA THR A 19 -5.63 -3.44 -19.89
C THR A 19 -4.17 -3.87 -19.73
N PRO A 20 -3.86 -5.18 -19.73
CA PRO A 20 -2.53 -5.68 -19.38
C PRO A 20 -1.44 -5.29 -20.39
N GLU A 21 -1.81 -4.91 -21.61
CA GLU A 21 -0.88 -4.47 -22.65
C GLU A 21 -0.16 -3.18 -22.19
N HIS A 22 1.16 -3.27 -22.01
CA HIS A 22 2.04 -2.19 -21.52
C HIS A 22 1.77 -1.62 -20.12
N PHE A 23 0.79 -2.15 -19.36
CA PHE A 23 0.46 -1.59 -18.04
C PHE A 23 1.65 -1.58 -17.09
N GLU A 24 2.37 -2.71 -16.97
CA GLU A 24 3.55 -2.80 -16.10
C GLU A 24 4.70 -1.91 -16.54
N GLU A 25 4.85 -1.67 -17.84
CA GLU A 25 5.92 -0.87 -18.40
C GLU A 25 5.67 0.63 -18.19
N ILE A 26 4.43 1.08 -18.40
CA ILE A 26 4.07 2.50 -18.41
C ILE A 26 3.59 2.99 -17.02
N PHE A 27 2.83 2.16 -16.31
CA PHE A 27 2.18 2.53 -15.06
C PHE A 27 2.76 1.80 -13.86
N GLY A 28 2.94 0.48 -13.96
CA GLY A 28 3.55 -0.34 -12.91
C GLY A 28 4.97 0.12 -12.61
N ALA A 29 5.76 0.36 -13.65
CA ALA A 29 7.12 0.89 -13.64
C ALA A 29 7.99 0.32 -12.49
N PRO A 30 8.20 -1.00 -12.43
CA PRO A 30 8.96 -1.62 -11.36
C PRO A 30 10.39 -1.10 -11.36
N HIS A 31 10.74 -0.38 -10.29
CA HIS A 31 12.00 0.34 -10.23
C HIS A 31 13.20 -0.58 -9.91
N GLY A 32 12.99 -1.77 -9.34
CA GLY A 32 14.06 -2.74 -9.04
C GLY A 32 15.14 -2.24 -8.06
N LEU A 33 14.95 -1.05 -7.48
CA LEU A 33 15.88 -0.42 -6.54
C LEU A 33 16.17 -1.30 -5.32
N ASN A 34 17.45 -1.30 -4.94
CA ASN A 34 17.93 -1.93 -3.71
C ASN A 34 18.26 -0.84 -2.67
N PHE A 35 17.35 -0.61 -1.73
CA PHE A 35 17.51 0.41 -0.70
C PHE A 35 18.62 0.09 0.31
N LYS A 36 19.04 -1.18 0.43
CA LYS A 36 20.19 -1.58 1.27
C LYS A 36 21.48 -0.90 0.82
N SER A 37 21.69 -0.82 -0.49
CA SER A 37 22.89 -0.20 -1.05
C SER A 37 22.96 1.30 -0.73
N ILE A 38 21.82 1.98 -0.82
CA ILE A 38 21.71 3.42 -0.48
C ILE A 38 21.97 3.64 1.01
N ALA A 39 21.35 2.83 1.88
CA ALA A 39 21.57 2.94 3.32
C ALA A 39 23.03 2.68 3.72
N THR A 40 23.67 1.71 3.06
CA THR A 40 25.10 1.40 3.27
C THR A 40 25.97 2.59 2.88
N TRP A 41 25.70 3.21 1.72
CA TRP A 41 26.45 4.38 1.26
C TRP A 41 26.29 5.61 2.17
N LEU A 42 25.10 5.78 2.75
CA LEU A 42 24.80 6.86 3.71
C LEU A 42 25.19 6.53 5.16
N GLU A 43 25.76 5.35 5.40
CA GLU A 43 26.12 4.85 6.75
C GLU A 43 24.95 4.89 7.76
N ILE A 44 23.73 4.69 7.28
CA ILE A 44 22.52 4.65 8.12
C ILE A 44 22.06 3.21 8.36
N PRO A 45 21.54 2.88 9.56
CA PRO A 45 20.97 1.56 9.81
C PRO A 45 19.82 1.28 8.86
N TYR A 46 19.75 0.03 8.43
CA TYR A 46 18.73 -0.45 7.50
C TYR A 46 17.98 -1.64 8.07
N ALA A 47 16.66 -1.63 7.93
CA ALA A 47 15.79 -2.75 8.25
C ALA A 47 14.76 -2.95 7.13
N VAL A 48 14.47 -4.20 6.82
CA VAL A 48 13.38 -4.60 5.91
C VAL A 48 12.33 -5.31 6.75
N VAL A 49 11.06 -4.92 6.58
CA VAL A 49 9.93 -5.48 7.32
C VAL A 49 8.76 -5.72 6.36
N GLU A 50 8.03 -6.81 6.59
CA GLU A 50 6.84 -7.19 5.81
C GLU A 50 5.56 -7.14 6.65
N THR A 51 5.69 -7.07 7.98
CA THR A 51 4.55 -7.12 8.89
C THR A 51 4.51 -5.91 9.82
N LEU A 52 3.30 -5.53 10.25
CA LEU A 52 3.11 -4.45 11.22
C LEU A 52 3.86 -4.71 12.53
N PRO A 53 3.83 -5.92 13.14
CA PRO A 53 4.62 -6.19 14.34
C PRO A 53 6.13 -5.99 14.14
N ASP A 54 6.67 -6.38 12.99
CA ASP A 54 8.10 -6.22 12.68
C ASP A 54 8.45 -4.75 12.49
N TRP A 55 7.58 -4.01 11.80
CA TRP A 55 7.71 -2.57 11.65
C TRP A 55 7.71 -1.86 13.01
N VAL A 56 6.78 -2.19 13.91
CA VAL A 56 6.73 -1.59 15.25
C VAL A 56 8.04 -1.85 16.02
N ARG A 57 8.60 -3.07 15.93
CA ARG A 57 9.88 -3.38 16.58
C ARG A 57 11.04 -2.61 15.96
N ALA A 58 11.12 -2.55 14.64
CA ALA A 58 12.17 -1.82 13.93
C ALA A 58 12.10 -0.30 14.19
N TYR A 59 10.88 0.25 14.25
CA TYR A 59 10.65 1.66 14.55
C TYR A 59 11.03 2.01 16.00
N LYS A 60 10.65 1.19 16.98
CA LYS A 60 11.10 1.41 18.37
C LYS A 60 12.62 1.39 18.48
N LYS A 61 13.27 0.40 17.85
CA LYS A 61 14.74 0.30 17.82
C LYS A 61 15.41 1.53 17.18
N SER A 62 14.81 2.11 16.14
CA SER A 62 15.37 3.31 15.50
C SER A 62 15.24 4.55 16.37
N LEU A 63 14.13 4.68 17.10
CA LEU A 63 13.94 5.74 18.10
C LEU A 63 14.95 5.63 19.23
N ASP A 64 15.13 4.43 19.80
CA ASP A 64 16.05 4.18 20.92
C ASP A 64 17.52 4.50 20.57
N ARG A 65 17.92 4.21 19.31
CA ARG A 65 19.27 4.52 18.83
C ARG A 65 19.52 6.03 18.67
N GLY A 66 18.49 6.77 18.25
CA GLY A 66 18.64 8.14 17.76
C GLY A 66 19.33 8.23 16.38
N GLY A 67 19.22 9.41 15.77
CA GLY A 67 19.75 9.67 14.42
C GLY A 67 18.96 9.02 13.28
N PRO A 68 19.40 9.22 12.02
CA PRO A 68 18.70 8.71 10.85
C PRO A 68 18.75 7.18 10.79
N SER A 69 17.66 6.58 10.29
CA SER A 69 17.53 5.14 10.00
C SER A 69 16.60 4.93 8.81
N LEU A 70 16.90 3.94 7.98
CA LEU A 70 16.06 3.54 6.85
C LEU A 70 15.32 2.24 7.20
N ILE A 71 13.99 2.33 7.28
CA ILE A 71 13.11 1.17 7.42
C ILE A 71 12.34 1.05 6.11
N GLU A 72 12.61 -0.01 5.37
CA GLU A 72 11.87 -0.41 4.18
C GLU A 72 10.73 -1.35 4.57
N ILE A 73 9.52 -0.97 4.18
CA ILE A 73 8.30 -1.71 4.44
C ILE A 73 7.86 -2.28 3.10
N VAL A 74 8.02 -3.58 2.94
CA VAL A 74 7.65 -4.28 1.71
C VAL A 74 6.15 -4.54 1.73
N THR A 75 5.47 -4.17 0.65
CA THR A 75 4.02 -4.29 0.50
C THR A 75 3.69 -4.87 -0.87
N ASP A 76 2.63 -5.67 -0.95
CA ASP A 76 2.13 -6.15 -2.23
C ASP A 76 0.97 -5.27 -2.72
N ARG A 77 1.11 -4.73 -3.94
CA ARG A 77 0.12 -3.83 -4.54
C ARG A 77 -1.22 -4.52 -4.88
N ARG A 78 -1.21 -5.83 -5.17
CA ARG A 78 -2.43 -6.61 -5.42
C ARG A 78 -3.15 -6.92 -4.12
N GLU A 79 -2.42 -7.27 -3.07
CA GLU A 79 -2.96 -7.42 -1.72
C GLU A 79 -3.60 -6.12 -1.24
N ASN A 80 -2.90 -4.99 -1.44
CA ASN A 80 -3.45 -3.67 -1.09
C ASN A 80 -4.79 -3.40 -1.80
N LEU A 81 -4.87 -3.66 -3.12
CA LEU A 81 -6.13 -3.52 -3.88
C LEU A 81 -7.24 -4.41 -3.31
N ASN A 82 -6.93 -5.67 -2.99
CA ASN A 82 -7.89 -6.63 -2.43
C ASN A 82 -8.42 -6.16 -1.07
N VAL A 83 -7.54 -5.67 -0.19
CA VAL A 83 -7.93 -5.12 1.12
C VAL A 83 -8.84 -3.91 0.96
N HIS A 84 -8.51 -3.00 0.05
CA HIS A 84 -9.34 -1.84 -0.26
C HIS A 84 -10.75 -2.24 -0.74
N ARG A 85 -10.85 -3.13 -1.74
CA ARG A 85 -12.14 -3.62 -2.25
C ARG A 85 -12.96 -4.32 -1.17
N ALA A 86 -12.31 -5.09 -0.30
CA ALA A 86 -12.97 -5.75 0.81
C ALA A 86 -13.51 -4.76 1.85
N LEU A 87 -12.78 -3.66 2.12
CA LEU A 87 -13.24 -2.59 3.00
C LEU A 87 -14.39 -1.81 2.39
N GLU A 88 -14.29 -1.44 1.11
CA GLU A 88 -15.38 -0.78 0.37
C GLU A 88 -16.67 -1.60 0.43
N GLN A 89 -16.59 -2.91 0.15
CA GLN A 89 -17.76 -3.78 0.22
C GLN A 89 -18.35 -3.86 1.64
N LYS A 90 -17.51 -3.90 2.67
CA LYS A 90 -17.99 -3.88 4.07
C LYS A 90 -18.70 -2.58 4.42
N ILE A 91 -18.21 -1.45 3.91
CA ILE A 91 -18.84 -0.14 4.12
C ILE A 91 -20.19 -0.08 3.40
N ILE A 92 -20.26 -0.52 2.14
CA ILE A 92 -21.51 -0.59 1.37
C ILE A 92 -22.56 -1.43 2.10
N ASN A 93 -22.21 -2.65 2.49
CA ASN A 93 -23.12 -3.54 3.21
C ASN A 93 -23.61 -2.91 4.52
N ALA A 94 -22.73 -2.26 5.27
CA ALA A 94 -23.11 -1.60 6.52
C ALA A 94 -24.05 -0.41 6.29
N LEU A 95 -23.91 0.32 5.18
CA LEU A 95 -24.83 1.40 4.81
C LEU A 95 -26.19 0.87 4.35
N ASP A 96 -26.20 -0.21 3.57
CA ASP A 96 -27.44 -0.88 3.12
C ASP A 96 -28.22 -1.46 4.31
N ASP A 97 -27.53 -2.06 5.29
CA ASP A 97 -28.14 -2.55 6.53
C ASP A 97 -28.72 -1.42 7.39
N MET A 98 -28.17 -0.20 7.29
CA MET A 98 -28.65 1.00 8.01
C MET A 98 -29.80 1.71 7.30
N ALA A 99 -29.91 1.58 5.98
CA ALA A 99 -30.94 2.20 5.17
C ALA A 99 -31.82 1.10 4.54
N PRO A 100 -32.89 0.63 5.22
CA PRO A 100 -33.92 -0.13 4.51
C PRO A 100 -34.51 0.80 3.44
N TYR A 101 -34.12 0.53 2.20
CA TYR A 101 -34.56 1.16 0.95
C TYR A 101 -36.03 1.61 1.03
N GLN A 102 -36.27 2.91 1.22
CA GLN A 102 -37.52 3.53 0.80
C GLN A 102 -37.35 3.91 -0.66
N ASP A 103 -37.95 3.10 -1.52
CA ASP A 103 -38.14 3.37 -2.93
C ASP A 103 -38.77 4.76 -3.12
N THR A 104 -38.00 5.74 -3.61
CA THR A 104 -38.52 7.04 -4.02
C THR A 104 -38.95 7.06 -5.49
N SER A 105 -39.23 5.90 -6.10
CA SER A 105 -39.95 5.81 -7.37
C SER A 105 -41.43 6.19 -7.22
N ASN A 106 -41.72 7.35 -6.62
CA ASN A 106 -43.02 8.01 -6.70
C ASN A 106 -42.98 9.45 -6.18
N ILE A 107 -42.11 10.31 -6.74
CA ILE A 107 -42.35 11.75 -6.70
C ILE A 107 -42.10 12.33 -8.10
N LEU A 108 -43.21 12.35 -8.87
CA LEU A 108 -43.53 13.08 -10.10
C LEU A 108 -42.90 12.59 -11.42
#